data_AF-A0A960RQ83-F1
#
_entry.id   AF-A0A960RQ83-F1
#
_cell.length_a   1.000
_cell.length_b   1.000
_cell.length_c   1.000
_cell.angle_alpha   90.00
_cell.angle_beta   90.00
_cell.angle_gamma   90.00
#
_symmetry.space_group_name_H-M   'P 1'
#
loop_
_entity.id
_entity.type
_entity.pdbx_description
1 polymer ?
#
loop_
_entity_poly.entity_id
_entity_poly.type
_entity_poly.pdbx_seq_one_letter_code
_entity_poly.pdbx_strand_id
1 'polypeptide(L)'
;MRYVLISFACTVLFFGDVCAEEDVIALGEVLSRSDAIPHESVEDATDHFMEGYIQALIDMNYYEFNVRVRVDGCTVYLSCLPKNDLIRNSIIAFVEDLPNVGKVVEVKSIEDQPLEREESYMVKPQVGGTWFPQQTMLFQPLIAAPRQPMYYAEYRMGDNIFGTRTVGVALGDEFPVFRWNDVFAAHGDLQIGIMAGMWSVFNMKSFPSGEFSELANTDYLLGIPLSYAFDAWSFRCLIYHISSHLGDEFLVNRPQFLPERVNPSYEALELISSYQVNTSFRVYFGPGAVLHSDDSFSMQTFYVKYGAELRMLGKKHHYHKLYGTPFFAMNLENWQVNGWDLDATYMAGYEWSKLQGIGRKLRLYAKYRDGYGEGQFFKLKTTFFALGFSWGF
;
A
#
# COMPACT_ATOMS: atom_id res chain seq x y z
N MET A 1 51.81 1.52 0.31
CA MET A 1 50.68 1.20 -0.57
C MET A 1 49.45 1.87 0.04
N ARG A 2 48.75 2.70 -0.72
CA ARG A 2 47.89 3.80 -0.27
C ARG A 2 46.63 3.33 0.49
N TYR A 3 46.31 4.03 1.58
CA TYR A 3 45.00 4.02 2.24
C TYR A 3 43.95 4.61 1.30
N VAL A 4 42.83 3.91 1.10
CA VAL A 4 41.64 4.43 0.40
C VAL A 4 40.58 4.70 1.46
N LEU A 5 40.46 5.97 1.86
CA LEU A 5 39.26 6.49 2.51
C LEU A 5 38.16 6.57 1.46
N ILE A 6 37.07 5.82 1.64
CA ILE A 6 35.84 6.01 0.87
C ILE A 6 34.97 6.97 1.69
N SER A 7 34.92 8.22 1.24
CA SER A 7 34.02 9.25 1.75
C SER A 7 32.61 8.96 1.22
N PHE A 8 31.67 8.71 2.13
CA PHE A 8 30.23 8.64 1.84
C PHE A 8 29.74 10.09 1.63
N ALA A 9 29.65 10.51 0.36
CA ALA A 9 29.07 11.80 0.00
C ALA A 9 27.58 11.61 -0.31
N CYS A 10 26.72 11.98 0.65
CA CYS A 10 25.31 12.28 0.42
C CYS A 10 25.19 13.31 -0.71
N THR A 11 24.69 12.88 -1.87
CA THR A 11 24.25 13.81 -2.92
C THR A 11 22.73 13.72 -2.98
N VAL A 12 22.08 14.62 -2.26
CA VAL A 12 20.69 14.99 -2.48
C VAL A 12 20.65 15.71 -3.82
N LEU A 13 20.19 15.02 -4.87
CA LEU A 13 19.95 15.66 -6.16
C LEU A 13 18.63 16.41 -6.08
N PHE A 14 18.74 17.73 -6.02
CA PHE A 14 17.70 18.67 -6.42
C PHE A 14 17.33 18.39 -7.88
N PHE A 15 16.08 17.99 -8.13
CA PHE A 15 15.45 18.17 -9.43
C PHE A 15 14.40 19.27 -9.29
N GLY A 16 14.60 20.33 -10.07
CA GLY A 16 13.76 21.51 -10.08
C GLY A 16 12.43 21.28 -10.78
N ASP A 17 11.50 22.18 -10.47
CA ASP A 17 10.19 22.34 -11.08
C ASP A 17 10.23 22.21 -12.60
N VAL A 18 9.65 21.13 -13.10
CA VAL A 18 9.15 21.05 -14.47
C VAL A 18 7.64 20.89 -14.33
N CYS A 19 6.93 22.03 -14.32
CA CYS A 19 5.53 22.07 -14.70
C CYS A 19 5.45 21.69 -16.19
N ALA A 20 5.35 20.40 -16.47
CA ALA A 20 4.81 19.91 -17.72
C ALA A 20 3.35 19.54 -17.46
N GLU A 21 2.42 20.17 -18.18
CA GLU A 21 1.08 19.62 -18.39
C GLU A 21 1.27 18.24 -19.05
N GLU A 22 1.22 17.18 -18.25
CA GLU A 22 1.17 15.83 -18.77
C GLU A 22 -0.27 15.53 -19.20
N ASP A 23 -0.51 15.55 -20.52
CA ASP A 23 -1.57 14.76 -21.14
C ASP A 23 -1.25 13.28 -20.91
N VAL A 24 -1.52 12.79 -19.70
CA VAL A 24 -1.40 11.37 -19.36
C VAL A 24 -2.55 10.64 -20.05
N ILE A 25 -2.23 9.79 -21.01
CA ILE A 25 -3.19 8.88 -21.64
C ILE A 25 -3.71 7.92 -20.55
N ALA A 26 -4.86 8.26 -19.96
CA ALA A 26 -5.59 7.36 -19.08
C ALA A 26 -6.05 6.15 -19.91
N LEU A 27 -5.42 4.99 -19.70
CA LEU A 27 -5.74 3.75 -20.40
C LEU A 27 -7.04 3.10 -19.88
N GLY A 28 -8.00 3.85 -19.34
CA GLY A 28 -9.25 3.33 -18.75
C GLY A 28 -9.98 4.35 -17.87
N GLU A 29 -11.07 3.94 -17.23
CA GLU A 29 -11.80 4.80 -16.30
C GLU A 29 -10.98 5.03 -15.01
N VAL A 30 -10.84 6.30 -14.63
CA VAL A 30 -10.17 6.72 -13.40
C VAL A 30 -11.22 7.03 -12.33
N LEU A 31 -10.92 6.70 -11.08
CA LEU A 31 -11.78 7.04 -9.95
C LEU A 31 -11.80 8.55 -9.72
N SER A 32 -12.99 9.10 -9.49
CA SER A 32 -13.23 10.51 -9.19
C SER A 32 -13.77 10.68 -7.77
N ARG A 33 -13.71 11.92 -7.26
CA ARG A 33 -14.22 12.25 -5.91
C ARG A 33 -15.70 11.89 -5.74
N SER A 34 -16.49 12.08 -6.80
CA SER A 34 -17.91 11.73 -6.83
C SER A 34 -18.18 10.23 -6.62
N ASP A 35 -17.26 9.34 -7.01
CA ASP A 35 -17.41 7.89 -6.82
C ASP A 35 -17.38 7.49 -5.33
N ALA A 36 -16.86 8.35 -4.45
CA ALA A 36 -16.79 8.11 -3.01
C ALA A 36 -18.08 8.50 -2.26
N ILE A 37 -19.01 9.22 -2.90
CA ILE A 37 -20.23 9.72 -2.29
C ILE A 37 -21.38 8.74 -2.55
N PRO A 38 -22.08 8.24 -1.51
CA PRO A 38 -23.23 7.36 -1.73
C PRO A 38 -24.39 8.13 -2.39
N HIS A 39 -24.68 7.85 -3.67
CA HIS A 39 -25.80 8.50 -4.39
C HIS A 39 -27.15 8.36 -3.65
N GLU A 40 -27.40 7.21 -3.02
CA GLU A 40 -28.61 6.92 -2.24
C GLU A 40 -28.81 7.84 -1.02
N SER A 41 -27.75 8.45 -0.47
CA SER A 41 -27.90 9.41 0.64
C SER A 41 -28.18 10.85 0.18
N VAL A 42 -28.09 11.12 -1.12
CA VAL A 42 -28.14 12.48 -1.69
C VAL A 42 -29.36 12.67 -2.59
N GLU A 43 -29.87 11.62 -3.25
CA GLU A 43 -31.02 11.71 -4.18
C GLU A 43 -32.33 12.17 -3.50
N ASP A 44 -32.58 11.76 -2.26
CA ASP A 44 -33.75 12.18 -1.44
C ASP A 44 -33.35 13.13 -0.31
N ALA A 45 -32.15 13.72 -0.36
CA ALA A 45 -31.67 14.60 0.70
C ALA A 45 -32.50 15.89 0.75
N THR A 46 -32.92 16.27 1.96
CA THR A 46 -33.54 17.58 2.18
C THR A 46 -32.50 18.69 1.99
N ASP A 47 -32.96 19.87 1.58
CA ASP A 47 -32.09 21.05 1.43
C ASP A 47 -31.26 21.33 2.69
N HIS A 48 -31.84 21.12 3.88
CA HIS A 48 -31.11 21.25 5.16
C HIS A 48 -30.00 20.20 5.36
N PHE A 49 -30.21 18.96 4.90
CA PHE A 49 -29.16 17.95 4.95
C PHE A 49 -28.02 18.31 3.99
N MET A 50 -28.37 18.72 2.76
CA MET A 50 -27.39 19.17 1.76
C MET A 50 -26.62 20.40 2.23
N GLU A 51 -27.29 21.36 2.87
CA GLU A 51 -26.66 22.54 3.45
C GLU A 51 -25.63 22.15 4.52
N GLY A 52 -26.01 21.31 5.48
CA GLY A 52 -25.08 20.83 6.51
C GLY A 52 -23.93 20.01 5.94
N TYR A 53 -24.20 19.18 4.93
CA TYR A 53 -23.19 18.35 4.27
C TYR A 53 -22.17 19.19 3.49
N ILE A 54 -22.63 20.11 2.64
CA ILE A 54 -21.76 21.01 1.87
C ILE A 54 -21.01 21.95 2.81
N GLN A 55 -21.66 22.49 3.86
CA GLN A 55 -21.00 23.31 4.88
C GLN A 55 -19.87 22.53 5.54
N ALA A 56 -20.10 21.28 5.96
CA ALA A 56 -19.05 20.45 6.55
C ALA A 56 -17.90 20.16 5.58
N LEU A 57 -18.19 19.95 4.29
CA LEU A 57 -17.17 19.75 3.27
C LEU A 57 -16.33 21.01 3.02
N ILE A 58 -16.96 22.19 2.98
CA ILE A 58 -16.24 23.47 2.88
C ILE A 58 -15.42 23.71 4.13
N ASP A 59 -15.97 23.49 5.32
CA ASP A 59 -15.26 23.64 6.59
C ASP A 59 -14.11 22.63 6.74
N MET A 60 -14.13 21.49 6.05
CA MET A 60 -13.01 20.56 6.03
C MET A 60 -11.87 21.02 5.10
N ASN A 61 -12.18 21.66 3.98
CA ASN A 61 -11.20 21.95 2.91
C ASN A 61 -10.78 23.43 2.84
N TYR A 62 -11.59 24.34 3.39
CA TYR A 62 -11.51 25.79 3.21
C TYR A 62 -11.88 26.57 4.50
N TYR A 63 -11.68 25.96 5.68
CA TYR A 63 -12.11 26.47 6.98
C TYR A 63 -11.67 27.91 7.28
N GLU A 64 -10.51 28.31 6.76
CA GLU A 64 -9.90 29.63 6.98
C GLU A 64 -10.68 30.79 6.34
N PHE A 65 -11.57 30.51 5.38
CA PHE A 65 -12.32 31.54 4.66
C PHE A 65 -13.73 31.79 5.22
N ASN A 66 -14.20 31.00 6.19
CA ASN A 66 -15.53 31.14 6.81
C ASN A 66 -16.67 31.29 5.79
N VAL A 67 -16.60 30.52 4.70
CA VAL A 67 -17.63 30.53 3.65
C VAL A 67 -18.90 29.91 4.20
N ARG A 68 -20.03 30.60 4.00
CA ARG A 68 -21.35 30.17 4.48
C ARG A 68 -22.16 29.62 3.31
N VAL A 69 -22.79 28.47 3.53
CA VAL A 69 -23.58 27.75 2.53
C VAL A 69 -25.05 27.83 2.86
N ARG A 70 -25.89 28.00 1.85
CA ARG A 70 -27.33 27.75 1.90
C ARG A 70 -27.78 26.98 0.69
N VAL A 71 -28.68 26.02 0.88
CA VAL A 71 -29.21 25.20 -0.22
C VAL A 71 -30.71 25.44 -0.35
N ASP A 72 -31.17 25.61 -1.59
CA ASP A 72 -32.59 25.69 -1.94
C ASP A 72 -32.79 24.90 -3.25
N GLY A 73 -33.40 23.72 -3.15
CA GLY A 73 -33.40 22.70 -4.20
C GLY A 73 -31.99 22.35 -4.68
N CYS A 74 -31.75 22.42 -6.00
CA CYS A 74 -30.42 22.14 -6.58
C CYS A 74 -29.53 23.39 -6.70
N THR A 75 -29.89 24.51 -6.08
CA THR A 75 -29.09 25.75 -6.11
C THR A 75 -28.38 25.95 -4.79
N VAL A 76 -27.05 26.09 -4.83
CA VAL A 76 -26.22 26.35 -3.65
C VAL A 76 -25.82 27.82 -3.65
N TYR A 77 -26.17 28.52 -2.60
CA TYR A 77 -25.78 29.91 -2.35
C TYR A 77 -24.54 29.94 -1.46
N LEU A 78 -23.48 30.58 -1.94
CA LEU A 78 -22.25 30.78 -1.18
C LEU A 78 -22.13 32.25 -0.81
N SER A 79 -21.80 32.52 0.45
CA SER A 79 -21.42 33.87 0.92
C SER A 79 -20.10 33.85 1.66
N CYS A 80 -19.52 35.03 1.89
CA CYS A 80 -18.21 35.20 2.51
C CYS A 80 -17.05 34.58 1.70
N LEU A 81 -17.19 34.49 0.38
CA LEU A 81 -16.11 34.01 -0.49
C LEU A 81 -14.86 34.92 -0.43
N PRO A 82 -13.65 34.35 -0.52
CA PRO A 82 -12.41 35.12 -0.45
C PRO A 82 -12.27 36.07 -1.66
N LYS A 83 -11.60 37.21 -1.44
CA LYS A 83 -11.35 38.20 -2.50
C LYS A 83 -10.37 37.73 -3.58
N ASN A 84 -9.57 36.71 -3.28
CA ASN A 84 -8.63 36.12 -4.23
C ASN A 84 -9.41 35.27 -5.25
N ASP A 85 -9.39 35.67 -6.52
CA ASP A 85 -10.15 35.02 -7.60
C ASP A 85 -9.81 33.53 -7.75
N LEU A 86 -8.54 33.14 -7.55
CA LEU A 86 -8.10 31.76 -7.74
C LEU A 86 -8.71 30.85 -6.66
N ILE A 87 -8.66 31.29 -5.40
CA ILE A 87 -9.24 30.57 -4.26
C ILE A 87 -10.77 30.58 -4.35
N ARG A 88 -11.37 31.73 -4.72
CA ARG A 88 -12.81 31.85 -4.92
C ARG A 88 -13.31 30.85 -5.95
N ASN A 89 -12.67 30.79 -7.12
CA ASN A 89 -13.05 29.87 -8.19
C ASN A 89 -12.81 28.40 -7.80
N SER A 90 -11.76 28.11 -7.02
CA SER A 90 -11.53 26.76 -6.49
C SER A 90 -12.66 26.29 -5.56
N ILE A 91 -13.16 27.17 -4.70
CA ILE A 91 -14.27 26.85 -3.79
C ILE A 91 -15.57 26.65 -4.58
N ILE A 92 -15.85 27.51 -5.56
CA ILE A 92 -17.04 27.37 -6.42
C ILE A 92 -16.99 26.04 -7.19
N ALA A 93 -15.87 25.75 -7.86
CA ALA A 93 -15.70 24.51 -8.62
C ALA A 93 -15.80 23.27 -7.72
N PHE A 94 -15.26 23.35 -6.50
CA PHE A 94 -15.39 22.28 -5.51
C PHE A 94 -16.85 21.96 -5.17
N VAL A 95 -17.70 22.98 -5.03
CA VAL A 95 -19.12 22.79 -4.74
C VAL A 95 -19.90 22.34 -5.98
N GLU A 96 -19.55 22.84 -7.17
CA GLU A 96 -20.16 22.41 -8.44
C GLU A 96 -19.93 20.92 -8.76
N ASP A 97 -18.79 20.36 -8.34
CA ASP A 97 -18.47 18.94 -8.51
C ASP A 97 -19.25 18.00 -7.57
N LEU A 98 -20.01 18.55 -6.60
CA LEU A 98 -20.78 17.73 -5.66
C LEU A 98 -22.08 17.21 -6.30
N PRO A 99 -22.48 15.97 -5.98
CA PRO A 99 -23.72 15.40 -6.50
C PRO A 99 -24.94 16.23 -6.06
N ASN A 100 -25.91 16.36 -6.97
CA ASN A 100 -27.16 17.12 -6.78
C ASN A 100 -26.99 18.64 -6.62
N VAL A 101 -25.80 19.17 -6.90
CA VAL A 101 -25.59 20.61 -7.13
C VAL A 101 -25.82 20.91 -8.61
N GLY A 102 -26.92 21.60 -8.92
CA GLY A 102 -27.24 22.01 -10.29
C GLY A 102 -26.68 23.39 -10.64
N LYS A 103 -26.56 24.28 -9.66
CA LYS A 103 -26.04 25.64 -9.84
C LYS A 103 -25.46 26.20 -8.56
N VAL A 104 -24.32 26.88 -8.66
CA VAL A 104 -23.73 27.66 -7.56
C VAL A 104 -23.94 29.15 -7.80
N VAL A 105 -24.36 29.90 -6.78
CA VAL A 105 -24.61 31.34 -6.85
C VAL A 105 -23.88 32.03 -5.70
N GLU A 106 -23.03 33.00 -6.05
CA GLU A 106 -22.42 33.88 -5.06
C GLU A 106 -23.43 34.95 -4.60
N VAL A 107 -23.62 35.06 -3.29
CA VAL A 107 -24.49 36.07 -2.66
C VAL A 107 -23.71 36.89 -1.63
N LYS A 108 -24.09 38.17 -1.50
CA LYS A 108 -23.41 39.11 -0.58
C LYS A 108 -23.63 38.77 0.89
N SER A 109 -24.77 38.18 1.22
CA SER A 109 -25.11 37.73 2.56
C SER A 109 -26.25 36.71 2.46
N ILE A 110 -26.17 35.65 3.25
CA ILE A 110 -27.31 34.77 3.49
C ILE A 110 -28.11 35.40 4.65
N GLU A 111 -29.40 35.69 4.45
CA GLU A 111 -30.24 36.22 5.53
C GLU A 111 -30.38 35.14 6.62
N ASP A 112 -29.69 35.35 7.74
CA ASP A 112 -29.75 34.52 8.93
C ASP A 112 -31.06 34.80 9.69
N GLN A 113 -31.93 33.80 9.83
CA GLN A 113 -32.71 33.74 11.05
C GLN A 113 -31.73 33.36 12.17
N PRO A 114 -31.65 34.13 13.27
CA PRO A 114 -30.65 33.88 14.29
C PRO A 114 -30.96 32.54 14.97
N LEU A 115 -30.24 31.50 14.60
CA LEU A 115 -30.14 30.30 15.42
C LEU A 115 -29.22 30.65 16.59
N GLU A 116 -29.83 30.97 17.74
CA GLU A 116 -29.17 31.01 19.04
C GLU A 116 -28.60 29.63 19.40
N ARG A 117 -27.47 29.27 18.79
CA ARG A 117 -26.53 28.27 19.30
C ARG A 117 -25.12 28.68 18.88
N GLU A 118 -24.62 29.72 19.51
CA GLU A 118 -23.18 29.76 19.79
C GLU A 118 -22.92 28.68 20.86
N GLU A 119 -22.91 27.41 20.44
CA GLU A 119 -22.14 26.42 21.19
C GLU A 119 -20.70 26.91 21.12
N SER A 120 -20.17 27.37 22.25
CA SER A 120 -18.75 27.63 22.39
C SER A 120 -18.03 26.33 22.05
N TYR A 121 -17.56 26.19 20.82
CA TYR A 121 -16.72 25.09 20.40
C TYR A 121 -15.42 25.23 21.20
N MET A 122 -15.40 24.63 22.38
CA MET A 122 -14.18 24.38 23.11
C MET A 122 -13.37 23.45 22.20
N VAL A 123 -12.41 24.02 21.47
CA VAL A 123 -11.42 23.26 20.72
C VAL A 123 -10.66 22.45 21.76
N LYS A 124 -11.10 21.21 21.98
CA LYS A 124 -10.41 20.28 22.85
C LYS A 124 -9.03 20.09 22.24
N PRO A 125 -7.93 20.23 23.00
CA PRO A 125 -6.60 19.97 22.46
C PRO A 125 -6.58 18.54 21.90
N GLN A 126 -6.42 18.43 20.58
CA GLN A 126 -6.26 17.16 19.89
C GLN A 126 -4.77 16.88 19.70
N VAL A 127 -4.39 15.62 19.79
CA VAL A 127 -3.04 15.20 19.39
C VAL A 127 -2.92 15.43 17.89
N GLY A 128 -1.80 15.99 17.43
CA GLY A 128 -1.52 16.21 16.00
C GLY A 128 -1.29 14.89 15.25
N GLY A 129 -2.33 14.07 15.14
CA GLY A 129 -2.27 12.75 14.53
C GLY A 129 -3.48 11.87 14.80
N THR A 130 -3.49 10.69 14.18
CA THR A 130 -4.57 9.70 14.21
C THR A 130 -4.08 8.39 14.81
N TRP A 131 -4.76 7.94 15.88
CA TRP A 131 -4.57 6.60 16.43
C TRP A 131 -5.25 5.55 15.55
N PHE A 132 -4.55 4.45 15.29
CA PHE A 132 -5.06 3.27 14.57
C PHE A 132 -5.78 3.57 13.24
N PRO A 133 -5.13 4.23 12.26
CA PRO A 133 -5.75 4.50 10.97
C PRO A 133 -6.11 3.19 10.25
N GLN A 134 -7.37 3.05 9.82
CA GLN A 134 -7.92 1.78 9.31
C GLN A 134 -8.11 1.74 7.79
N GLN A 135 -8.25 2.90 7.16
CA GLN A 135 -8.71 2.99 5.76
C GLN A 135 -7.55 3.12 4.76
N THR A 136 -6.43 3.72 5.17
CA THR A 136 -5.33 4.09 4.28
C THR A 136 -3.99 3.66 4.87
N MET A 137 -3.04 3.35 3.99
CA MET A 137 -1.63 3.14 4.34
C MET A 137 -0.77 4.16 3.60
N LEU A 138 0.22 4.72 4.31
CA LEU A 138 1.15 5.70 3.72
C LEU A 138 2.13 5.05 2.73
N PHE A 139 2.48 3.78 2.98
CA PHE A 139 3.28 2.97 2.08
C PHE A 139 2.47 1.76 1.64
N GLN A 140 2.26 1.64 0.33
CA GLN A 140 1.47 0.56 -0.24
C GLN A 140 2.31 -0.74 -0.34
N PRO A 141 1.72 -1.94 -0.13
CA PRO A 141 2.46 -3.21 -0.22
C PRO A 141 3.11 -3.42 -1.59
N LEU A 142 4.28 -4.04 -1.62
CA LEU A 142 4.95 -4.46 -2.86
C LEU A 142 4.35 -5.79 -3.32
N ILE A 143 3.35 -5.76 -4.21
CA ILE A 143 2.45 -6.93 -4.38
C ILE A 143 3.14 -8.16 -4.98
N ALA A 144 4.23 -7.96 -5.73
CA ALA A 144 5.03 -9.04 -6.31
C ALA A 144 6.19 -9.49 -5.41
N ALA A 145 6.47 -8.83 -4.28
CA ALA A 145 7.57 -9.23 -3.40
C ALA A 145 7.23 -10.53 -2.65
N PRO A 146 8.08 -11.58 -2.67
CA PRO A 146 7.76 -12.89 -2.11
C PRO A 146 7.38 -12.90 -0.63
N ARG A 147 7.94 -11.98 0.15
CA ARG A 147 7.74 -11.85 1.61
C ARG A 147 7.07 -10.54 1.99
N GLN A 148 6.24 -9.97 1.11
CA GLN A 148 5.35 -8.87 1.48
C GLN A 148 4.20 -9.42 2.33
N PRO A 149 4.00 -8.96 3.58
CA PRO A 149 2.90 -9.41 4.41
C PRO A 149 1.56 -9.05 3.77
N MET A 150 0.84 -10.08 3.33
CA MET A 150 -0.50 -10.03 2.76
C MET A 150 -1.16 -11.39 2.99
N TYR A 151 -2.48 -11.45 2.81
CA TYR A 151 -3.22 -12.71 2.83
C TYR A 151 -3.23 -13.29 1.41
N TYR A 152 -2.75 -14.52 1.22
CA TYR A 152 -2.88 -15.19 -0.07
C TYR A 152 -2.85 -16.71 0.05
N ALA A 153 -3.40 -17.38 -0.96
CA ALA A 153 -3.15 -18.78 -1.23
C ALA A 153 -2.86 -18.97 -2.72
N GLU A 154 -1.85 -19.77 -3.02
CA GLU A 154 -1.42 -20.02 -4.39
C GLU A 154 -1.02 -21.49 -4.59
N TYR A 155 -1.36 -22.03 -5.76
CA TYR A 155 -0.90 -23.33 -6.20
C TYR A 155 0.32 -23.13 -7.09
N ARG A 156 1.47 -23.67 -6.69
CA ARG A 156 2.74 -23.58 -7.42
C ARG A 156 3.03 -24.87 -8.18
N MET A 157 3.51 -24.69 -9.40
CA MET A 157 3.78 -25.71 -10.39
C MET A 157 5.24 -25.65 -10.79
N GLY A 158 5.92 -26.79 -10.73
CA GLY A 158 7.31 -26.92 -11.15
C GLY A 158 8.33 -26.39 -10.14
N ASP A 159 7.95 -26.19 -8.88
CA ASP A 159 8.88 -25.82 -7.81
C ASP A 159 9.95 -26.90 -7.63
N ASN A 160 11.18 -26.53 -7.93
CA ASN A 160 12.34 -27.42 -7.97
C ASN A 160 12.96 -27.66 -6.58
N ILE A 161 12.54 -26.93 -5.55
CA ILE A 161 13.02 -27.10 -4.17
C ILE A 161 12.01 -27.93 -3.38
N PHE A 162 10.75 -27.50 -3.35
CA PHE A 162 9.75 -28.09 -2.48
C PHE A 162 8.93 -29.19 -3.15
N GLY A 163 8.95 -29.27 -4.49
CA GLY A 163 8.29 -30.31 -5.26
C GLY A 163 7.40 -29.75 -6.36
N THR A 164 7.10 -30.57 -7.37
CA THR A 164 6.44 -30.09 -8.60
C THR A 164 5.00 -29.58 -8.41
N ARG A 165 4.38 -29.85 -7.26
CA ARG A 165 3.03 -29.42 -6.89
C ARG A 165 3.03 -28.99 -5.43
N THR A 166 3.03 -27.69 -5.20
CA THR A 166 3.05 -27.13 -3.86
C THR A 166 1.93 -26.10 -3.68
N VAL A 167 1.51 -25.88 -2.44
CA VAL A 167 0.58 -24.81 -2.08
C VAL A 167 1.31 -23.84 -1.17
N GLY A 168 1.41 -22.58 -1.60
CA GLY A 168 1.88 -21.49 -0.77
C GLY A 168 0.72 -20.80 -0.09
N VAL A 169 0.80 -20.58 1.22
CA VAL A 169 -0.19 -19.83 2.01
C VAL A 169 0.54 -18.72 2.74
N ALA A 170 -0.02 -17.52 2.72
CA ALA A 170 0.45 -16.42 3.55
C ALA A 170 -0.66 -15.78 4.35
N LEU A 171 -0.33 -15.42 5.58
CA LEU A 171 -1.17 -14.61 6.46
C LEU A 171 -0.29 -13.49 6.99
N GLY A 172 -0.65 -12.24 6.71
CA GLY A 172 0.13 -11.11 7.18
C GLY A 172 -0.56 -9.79 6.94
N ASP A 173 -0.25 -8.82 7.79
CA ASP A 173 -0.76 -7.47 7.68
C ASP A 173 0.22 -6.48 8.31
N GLU A 174 0.03 -5.21 7.93
CA GLU A 174 0.62 -4.07 8.62
C GLU A 174 -0.48 -3.45 9.49
N PHE A 175 -0.21 -3.29 10.78
CA PHE A 175 -1.08 -2.65 11.75
C PHE A 175 -0.53 -1.26 12.08
N PRO A 176 -1.08 -0.18 11.48
CA PRO A 176 -0.73 1.18 11.85
C PRO A 176 -1.12 1.46 13.31
N VAL A 177 -0.17 1.93 14.11
CA VAL A 177 -0.42 2.29 15.51
C VAL A 177 -0.78 3.76 15.62
N PHE A 178 0.04 4.62 15.01
CA PHE A 178 -0.16 6.06 15.07
C PHE A 178 0.34 6.73 13.79
N ARG A 179 -0.40 7.74 13.33
CA ARG A 179 0.00 8.61 12.22
C ARG A 179 0.08 10.06 12.71
N TRP A 180 1.23 10.69 12.60
CA TRP A 180 1.35 12.14 12.68
C TRP A 180 1.02 12.73 11.31
N ASN A 181 0.14 13.73 11.32
CA ASN A 181 -0.27 14.41 10.10
C ASN A 181 0.51 15.71 9.98
N ASP A 182 0.84 16.11 8.76
CA ASP A 182 1.49 17.41 8.46
C ASP A 182 2.78 17.65 9.29
N VAL A 183 3.78 16.79 9.05
CA VAL A 183 5.08 16.86 9.72
C VAL A 183 6.23 17.13 8.75
N PHE A 184 7.30 17.68 9.33
CA PHE A 184 8.53 18.12 8.65
C PHE A 184 8.30 19.23 7.62
N ALA A 185 9.38 19.68 6.97
CA ALA A 185 9.33 20.80 6.04
C ALA A 185 8.52 20.53 4.76
N ALA A 186 8.28 19.25 4.43
CA ALA A 186 7.54 18.84 3.25
C ALA A 186 6.03 18.63 3.51
N HIS A 187 5.53 18.93 4.72
CA HIS A 187 4.11 18.85 5.07
C HIS A 187 3.48 17.47 4.79
N GLY A 188 4.25 16.40 5.04
CA GLY A 188 3.85 15.02 4.78
C GLY A 188 3.37 14.31 6.03
N ASP A 189 2.83 13.10 5.86
CA ASP A 189 2.35 12.29 6.98
C ASP A 189 3.41 11.25 7.38
N LEU A 190 3.59 11.01 8.68
CA LEU A 190 4.48 10.00 9.25
C LEU A 190 3.67 8.96 10.00
N GLN A 191 3.93 7.68 9.80
CA GLN A 191 3.21 6.57 10.43
C GLN A 191 4.18 5.56 11.02
N ILE A 192 3.91 5.14 12.25
CA ILE A 192 4.56 3.97 12.87
C ILE A 192 3.55 2.84 13.02
N GLY A 193 3.99 1.61 12.78
CA GLY A 193 3.15 0.43 12.88
C GLY A 193 3.87 -0.80 13.40
N ILE A 194 3.15 -1.92 13.37
CA ILE A 194 3.66 -3.27 13.58
C ILE A 194 3.36 -4.06 12.33
N MET A 195 4.35 -4.77 11.81
CA MET A 195 4.20 -5.63 10.64
C MET A 195 4.41 -7.07 11.08
N ALA A 196 3.47 -7.96 10.74
CA ALA A 196 3.59 -9.37 11.03
C ALA A 196 3.17 -10.20 9.81
N GLY A 197 3.90 -11.27 9.53
CA GLY A 197 3.60 -12.15 8.41
C GLY A 197 4.06 -13.58 8.66
N MET A 198 3.37 -14.53 8.08
CA MET A 198 3.78 -15.92 7.99
C MET A 198 3.57 -16.44 6.58
N TRP A 199 4.50 -17.26 6.09
CA TRP A 199 4.43 -17.91 4.78
C TRP A 199 4.75 -19.39 4.92
N SER A 200 3.78 -20.23 4.63
CA SER A 200 3.92 -21.69 4.67
C SER A 200 3.88 -22.26 3.25
N VAL A 201 4.74 -23.25 2.99
CA VAL A 201 4.74 -24.01 1.74
C VAL A 201 4.43 -25.46 2.05
N PHE A 202 3.39 -25.99 1.41
CA PHE A 202 2.97 -27.37 1.54
C PHE A 202 3.28 -28.15 0.26
N ASN A 203 3.89 -29.32 0.37
CA ASN A 203 4.09 -30.25 -0.73
C ASN A 203 2.89 -31.19 -0.88
N MET A 204 2.18 -31.09 -2.01
CA MET A 204 0.94 -31.81 -2.28
C MET A 204 1.19 -33.23 -2.83
N LYS A 205 2.36 -33.80 -2.56
CA LYS A 205 2.68 -35.19 -2.89
C LYS A 205 2.03 -36.13 -1.86
N SER A 206 1.63 -37.30 -2.33
CA SER A 206 1.23 -38.40 -1.44
C SER A 206 2.48 -39.16 -0.98
N PHE A 207 2.62 -39.35 0.33
CA PHE A 207 3.75 -40.04 0.95
C PHE A 207 3.37 -41.46 1.39
N PRO A 208 4.33 -42.38 1.51
CA PRO A 208 4.09 -43.75 1.99
C PRO A 208 3.46 -43.82 3.39
N SER A 209 3.61 -42.77 4.19
CA SER A 209 2.95 -42.59 5.50
C SER A 209 1.43 -42.45 5.42
N GLY A 210 0.86 -42.23 4.23
CA GLY A 210 -0.57 -41.97 4.02
C GLY A 210 -0.94 -40.48 4.11
N GLU A 211 0.03 -39.61 4.39
CA GLU A 211 -0.15 -38.16 4.43
C GLU A 211 -0.26 -37.57 3.02
N PHE A 212 -1.10 -36.55 2.92
CA PHE A 212 -1.28 -35.69 1.75
C PHE A 212 -1.18 -34.25 2.26
N SER A 213 -0.32 -33.43 1.65
CA SER A 213 0.04 -32.07 2.10
C SER A 213 1.05 -32.04 3.25
N GLU A 214 2.31 -32.36 2.94
CA GLU A 214 3.45 -32.19 3.86
C GLU A 214 3.77 -30.69 4.05
N LEU A 215 3.90 -30.21 5.28
CA LEU A 215 4.45 -28.87 5.51
C LEU A 215 5.97 -28.90 5.25
N ALA A 216 6.43 -28.11 4.29
CA ALA A 216 7.84 -28.06 3.93
C ALA A 216 8.61 -27.02 4.74
N ASN A 217 8.11 -25.78 4.78
CA ASN A 217 8.74 -24.66 5.46
C ASN A 217 7.69 -23.63 5.87
N THR A 218 7.92 -22.97 7.01
CA THR A 218 7.20 -21.75 7.40
C THR A 218 8.18 -20.64 7.77
N ASP A 219 8.09 -19.51 7.09
CA ASP A 219 8.79 -18.25 7.44
C ASP A 219 7.87 -17.40 8.33
N TYR A 220 8.40 -16.79 9.39
CA TYR A 220 7.71 -15.86 10.29
C TYR A 220 8.43 -14.52 10.31
N LEU A 221 7.72 -13.43 10.09
CA LEU A 221 8.24 -12.07 10.14
C LEU A 221 7.53 -11.26 11.21
N LEU A 222 8.30 -10.50 11.98
CA LEU A 222 7.84 -9.44 12.85
C LEU A 222 8.71 -8.20 12.65
N GLY A 223 8.10 -7.04 12.44
CA GLY A 223 8.83 -5.80 12.22
C GLY A 223 8.09 -4.55 12.65
N ILE A 224 8.81 -3.44 12.67
CA ILE A 224 8.31 -2.11 13.02
C ILE A 224 8.54 -1.21 11.80
N PRO A 225 7.52 -1.01 10.94
CA PRO A 225 7.59 -0.05 9.86
C PRO A 225 7.43 1.39 10.37
N LEU A 226 8.29 2.26 9.88
CA LEU A 226 8.15 3.71 9.90
C LEU A 226 7.97 4.18 8.46
N SER A 227 6.77 4.66 8.14
CA SER A 227 6.38 5.06 6.80
C SER A 227 6.17 6.57 6.74
N TYR A 228 6.68 7.23 5.70
CA TYR A 228 6.49 8.66 5.47
C TYR A 228 5.97 8.86 4.05
N ALA A 229 4.96 9.69 3.85
CA ALA A 229 4.44 9.99 2.51
C ALA A 229 4.16 11.49 2.35
N PHE A 230 4.54 12.02 1.21
CA PHE A 230 4.23 13.39 0.79
C PHE A 230 4.11 13.41 -0.73
N ASP A 231 3.07 14.10 -1.24
CA ASP A 231 2.81 14.18 -2.68
C ASP A 231 2.79 12.79 -3.35
N ALA A 232 3.58 12.59 -4.42
CA ALA A 232 3.69 11.31 -5.13
C ALA A 232 4.70 10.32 -4.50
N TRP A 233 5.35 10.70 -3.39
CA TRP A 233 6.41 9.90 -2.75
C TRP A 233 5.92 9.19 -1.49
N SER A 234 6.36 7.94 -1.34
CA SER A 234 6.21 7.15 -0.11
C SER A 234 7.53 6.48 0.25
N PHE A 235 7.90 6.52 1.52
CA PHE A 235 9.11 5.91 2.07
C PHE A 235 8.73 4.96 3.18
N ARG A 236 9.46 3.84 3.30
CA ARG A 236 9.32 2.90 4.41
C ARG A 236 10.69 2.49 4.92
N CYS A 237 10.96 2.79 6.19
CA CYS A 237 12.06 2.22 6.95
C CYS A 237 11.49 1.08 7.79
N LEU A 238 12.00 -0.13 7.63
CA LEU A 238 11.53 -1.32 8.31
C LEU A 238 12.70 -1.99 9.03
N ILE A 239 12.65 -2.01 10.36
CA ILE A 239 13.44 -2.95 11.14
C ILE A 239 12.61 -4.20 11.38
N TYR A 240 13.15 -5.37 11.08
CA TYR A 240 12.41 -6.61 11.19
C TYR A 240 13.30 -7.79 11.56
N HIS A 241 12.68 -8.78 12.18
CA HIS A 241 13.20 -10.10 12.42
C HIS A 241 12.43 -11.08 11.54
N ILE A 242 13.14 -12.02 10.92
CA ILE A 242 12.54 -13.16 10.25
C ILE A 242 13.21 -14.45 10.72
N SER A 243 12.40 -15.46 10.98
CA SER A 243 12.83 -16.81 11.35
C SER A 243 12.09 -17.85 10.52
N SER A 244 12.76 -18.94 10.20
CA SER A 244 12.22 -19.98 9.34
C SER A 244 12.33 -21.35 10.00
N HIS A 245 11.26 -22.12 9.88
CA HIS A 245 11.17 -23.45 10.46
C HIS A 245 10.75 -24.46 9.39
N LEU A 246 11.58 -25.50 9.22
CA LEU A 246 11.18 -26.68 8.45
C LEU A 246 10.01 -27.38 9.15
N GLY A 247 9.07 -27.90 8.35
CA GLY A 247 8.01 -28.76 8.88
C GLY A 247 8.57 -30.08 9.41
N ASP A 248 7.91 -30.64 10.41
CA ASP A 248 8.28 -31.94 10.93
C ASP A 248 7.99 -33.05 9.92
N GLU A 249 6.90 -32.97 9.16
CA GLU A 249 6.61 -33.94 8.09
C GLU A 249 7.73 -33.95 7.03
N PHE A 250 8.28 -32.79 6.68
CA PHE A 250 9.41 -32.69 5.76
C PHE A 250 10.62 -33.50 6.24
N LEU A 251 10.95 -33.39 7.52
CA LEU A 251 12.08 -34.09 8.15
C LEU A 251 11.81 -35.58 8.33
N VAL A 252 10.58 -35.97 8.70
CA VAL A 252 10.17 -37.38 8.84
C VAL A 252 10.24 -38.09 7.50
N ASN A 253 9.76 -37.47 6.43
CA ASN A 253 9.81 -38.03 5.09
C ASN A 253 11.22 -37.98 4.46
N ARG A 254 12.14 -37.19 5.04
CA ARG A 254 13.53 -37.04 4.58
C ARG A 254 14.51 -37.01 5.75
N PRO A 255 14.68 -38.13 6.49
CA PRO A 255 15.52 -38.17 7.68
C PRO A 255 17.00 -37.86 7.39
N GLN A 256 17.44 -38.01 6.14
CA GLN A 256 18.78 -37.60 5.70
C GLN A 256 19.04 -36.09 5.83
N PHE A 257 18.02 -35.24 5.92
CA PHE A 257 18.18 -33.80 6.14
C PHE A 257 18.32 -33.44 7.63
N LEU A 258 18.09 -34.37 8.56
CA LEU A 258 18.21 -34.09 10.00
C LEU A 258 19.60 -33.56 10.40
N PRO A 259 20.73 -34.10 9.90
CA PRO A 259 22.07 -33.58 10.22
C PRO A 259 22.38 -32.24 9.54
N GLU A 260 21.67 -31.91 8.46
CA GLU A 260 21.86 -30.68 7.67
C GLU A 260 20.95 -29.54 8.14
N ARG A 261 20.03 -29.79 9.08
CA ARG A 261 19.13 -28.78 9.62
C ARG A 261 19.93 -27.66 10.28
N VAL A 262 19.65 -26.44 9.85
CA VAL A 262 20.17 -25.19 10.42
C VAL A 262 19.01 -24.31 10.88
N ASN A 263 19.32 -23.14 11.43
CA ASN A 263 18.34 -22.18 11.94
C ASN A 263 18.39 -20.88 11.12
N PRO A 264 17.68 -20.79 9.98
CA PRO A 264 17.61 -19.55 9.20
C PRO A 264 16.84 -18.50 10.00
N SER A 265 17.58 -17.54 10.53
CA SER A 265 17.05 -16.47 11.36
C SER A 265 17.94 -15.25 11.19
N TYR A 266 17.34 -14.08 10.94
CA TYR A 266 18.09 -12.83 10.83
C TYR A 266 17.24 -11.60 11.14
N GLU A 267 17.92 -10.56 11.61
CA GLU A 267 17.40 -9.21 11.78
C GLU A 267 17.96 -8.30 10.69
N ALA A 268 17.12 -7.47 10.12
CA ALA A 268 17.53 -6.55 9.07
C ALA A 268 16.85 -5.18 9.19
N LEU A 269 17.50 -4.21 8.57
CA LEU A 269 16.99 -2.87 8.32
C LEU A 269 16.79 -2.70 6.81
N GLU A 270 15.59 -2.33 6.38
CA GLU A 270 15.23 -2.07 4.99
C GLU A 270 14.76 -0.62 4.84
N LEU A 271 15.19 0.07 3.79
CA LEU A 271 14.68 1.38 3.43
C LEU A 271 14.19 1.36 1.97
N ILE A 272 12.88 1.42 1.75
CA ILE A 272 12.31 1.47 0.40
C ILE A 272 11.72 2.85 0.13
N SER A 273 12.06 3.41 -1.02
CA SER A 273 11.40 4.58 -1.60
C SER A 273 10.47 4.13 -2.73
N SER A 274 9.28 4.69 -2.79
CA SER A 274 8.27 4.44 -3.80
C SER A 274 7.82 5.77 -4.39
N TYR A 275 7.67 5.81 -5.71
CA TYR A 275 7.22 6.97 -6.45
C TYR A 275 6.03 6.60 -7.34
N GLN A 276 4.93 7.31 -7.16
CA GLN A 276 3.73 7.18 -7.95
C GLN A 276 3.84 8.09 -9.18
N VAL A 277 4.31 7.53 -10.31
CA VAL A 277 4.54 8.30 -11.55
C VAL A 277 3.23 8.90 -12.06
N ASN A 278 2.15 8.12 -12.01
CA ASN A 278 0.79 8.57 -12.29
C ASN A 278 -0.21 7.61 -11.63
N THR A 279 -1.51 7.76 -11.86
CA THR A 279 -2.55 6.90 -11.26
C THR A 279 -2.42 5.40 -11.61
N SER A 280 -1.72 5.07 -12.70
CA SER A 280 -1.57 3.71 -13.23
C SER A 280 -0.21 3.08 -12.94
N PHE A 281 0.85 3.86 -12.78
CA PHE A 281 2.23 3.35 -12.74
C PHE A 281 2.96 3.77 -11.47
N ARG A 282 3.57 2.79 -10.80
CA ARG A 282 4.36 2.97 -9.58
C ARG A 282 5.71 2.31 -9.75
N VAL A 283 6.77 2.97 -9.30
CA VAL A 283 8.12 2.39 -9.22
C VAL A 283 8.64 2.48 -7.80
N TYR A 284 9.49 1.53 -7.41
CA TYR A 284 10.10 1.53 -6.08
C TYR A 284 11.52 0.96 -6.13
N PHE A 285 12.35 1.43 -5.22
CA PHE A 285 13.74 1.02 -5.07
C PHE A 285 14.18 1.25 -3.62
N GLY A 286 15.05 0.38 -3.11
CA GLY A 286 15.67 0.59 -1.82
C GLY A 286 16.70 -0.44 -1.42
N PRO A 287 17.70 -0.04 -0.62
CA PRO A 287 18.65 -0.96 -0.02
C PRO A 287 18.11 -1.60 1.26
N GLY A 288 18.74 -2.70 1.65
CA GLY A 288 18.64 -3.24 2.99
C GLY A 288 19.95 -3.83 3.50
N ALA A 289 20.03 -3.96 4.81
CA ALA A 289 21.19 -4.45 5.54
C ALA A 289 20.75 -5.47 6.60
N VAL A 290 21.27 -6.69 6.51
CA VAL A 290 21.21 -7.69 7.57
C VAL A 290 22.15 -7.25 8.69
N LEU A 291 21.59 -7.07 9.88
CA LEU A 291 22.28 -6.61 11.08
C LEU A 291 22.88 -7.77 11.86
N HIS A 292 22.12 -8.87 11.93
CA HIS A 292 22.52 -10.10 12.61
C HIS A 292 21.84 -11.29 11.92
N SER A 293 22.50 -12.44 11.97
CA SER A 293 21.95 -13.72 11.52
C SER A 293 22.51 -14.83 12.40
N ASP A 294 21.77 -15.91 12.55
CA ASP A 294 22.19 -17.10 13.29
C ASP A 294 23.51 -17.69 12.75
N ASP A 295 24.37 -18.17 13.64
CA ASP A 295 25.68 -18.73 13.29
C ASP A 295 25.58 -19.96 12.37
N SER A 296 24.52 -20.76 12.53
CA SER A 296 24.28 -21.93 11.69
C SER A 296 23.83 -21.58 10.27
N PHE A 297 23.35 -20.34 10.06
CA PHE A 297 22.91 -19.85 8.75
C PHE A 297 23.37 -18.41 8.50
N SER A 298 24.68 -18.21 8.40
CA SER A 298 25.26 -16.88 8.17
C SER A 298 24.75 -16.22 6.88
N MET A 299 24.25 -14.99 7.03
CA MET A 299 23.82 -14.12 5.95
C MET A 299 24.87 -13.04 5.69
N GLN A 300 25.02 -12.63 4.43
CA GLN A 300 25.82 -11.46 4.10
C GLN A 300 24.98 -10.19 4.27
N THR A 301 25.65 -9.06 4.52
CA THR A 301 25.03 -7.83 4.99
C THR A 301 24.06 -7.22 3.99
N PHE A 302 24.45 -7.02 2.74
CA PHE A 302 23.68 -6.11 1.87
C PHE A 302 22.72 -6.83 0.93
N TYR A 303 21.63 -6.14 0.61
CA TYR A 303 20.74 -6.49 -0.48
C TYR A 303 20.07 -5.22 -1.03
N VAL A 304 19.50 -5.31 -2.22
CA VAL A 304 18.69 -4.24 -2.81
C VAL A 304 17.40 -4.84 -3.35
N LYS A 305 16.32 -4.05 -3.28
CA LYS A 305 15.01 -4.39 -3.85
C LYS A 305 14.52 -3.27 -4.73
N TYR A 306 13.89 -3.63 -5.83
CA TYR A 306 13.32 -2.66 -6.76
C TYR A 306 12.28 -3.30 -7.65
N GLY A 307 11.41 -2.49 -8.22
CA GLY A 307 10.33 -3.03 -9.03
C GLY A 307 9.38 -1.96 -9.52
N ALA A 308 8.33 -2.43 -10.17
CA ALA A 308 7.29 -1.57 -10.69
C ALA A 308 5.93 -2.27 -10.67
N GLU A 309 4.88 -1.48 -10.60
CA GLU A 309 3.50 -1.91 -10.69
C GLU A 309 2.76 -1.06 -11.71
N LEU A 310 1.94 -1.71 -12.50
CA LEU A 310 1.15 -1.12 -13.57
C LEU A 310 -0.29 -1.61 -13.43
N ARG A 311 -1.23 -0.67 -13.32
CA ARG A 311 -2.68 -0.89 -13.29
C ARG A 311 -3.29 -0.16 -14.47
N MET A 312 -3.95 -0.88 -15.36
CA MET A 312 -4.48 -0.31 -16.61
C MET A 312 -5.93 -0.73 -16.80
N LEU A 313 -6.64 -0.08 -17.73
CA LEU A 313 -7.95 -0.54 -18.20
C LEU A 313 -8.97 -0.74 -17.07
N GLY A 314 -8.92 0.15 -16.08
CA GLY A 314 -9.87 0.15 -14.97
C GLY A 314 -11.31 0.35 -15.44
N LYS A 315 -12.24 -0.35 -14.80
CA LYS A 315 -13.68 -0.29 -15.08
C LYS A 315 -14.48 -0.16 -13.80
N LYS A 316 -15.41 0.80 -13.80
CA LYS A 316 -16.39 1.00 -12.73
C LYS A 316 -17.60 0.08 -12.95
N HIS A 317 -17.99 -0.62 -11.89
CA HIS A 317 -19.18 -1.44 -11.84
C HIS A 317 -20.16 -0.83 -10.84
N HIS A 318 -20.92 0.18 -11.27
CA HIS A 318 -21.81 0.97 -10.42
C HIS A 318 -22.84 0.13 -9.65
N TYR A 319 -23.45 -0.87 -10.30
CA TYR A 319 -24.46 -1.74 -9.65
C TYR A 319 -23.92 -2.48 -8.42
N HIS A 320 -22.66 -2.93 -8.47
CA HIS A 320 -22.01 -3.63 -7.35
C HIS A 320 -21.12 -2.73 -6.49
N LYS A 321 -21.00 -1.45 -6.84
CA LYS A 321 -20.09 -0.48 -6.22
C LYS A 321 -18.62 -0.98 -6.17
N LEU A 322 -18.18 -1.62 -7.26
CA LEU A 322 -16.83 -2.17 -7.42
C LEU A 322 -16.04 -1.44 -8.50
N TYR A 323 -14.73 -1.42 -8.35
CA TYR A 323 -13.77 -1.03 -9.37
C TYR A 323 -12.86 -2.21 -9.68
N GLY A 324 -12.76 -2.58 -10.96
CA GLY A 324 -11.93 -3.68 -11.41
C GLY A 324 -10.81 -3.17 -12.31
N THR A 325 -9.57 -3.63 -12.11
CA THR A 325 -8.45 -3.25 -12.98
C THR A 325 -7.48 -4.41 -13.19
N PRO A 326 -7.12 -4.72 -14.46
CA PRO A 326 -5.95 -5.52 -14.77
C PRO A 326 -4.68 -4.90 -14.20
N PHE A 327 -3.80 -5.74 -13.67
CA PHE A 327 -2.50 -5.31 -13.17
C PHE A 327 -1.35 -6.20 -13.66
N PHE A 328 -0.17 -5.59 -13.71
CA PHE A 328 1.11 -6.23 -13.87
C PHE A 328 2.07 -5.69 -12.81
N ALA A 329 2.83 -6.55 -12.17
CA ALA A 329 3.82 -6.18 -11.17
C ALA A 329 5.10 -7.01 -11.34
N MET A 330 6.22 -6.35 -11.13
CA MET A 330 7.53 -6.98 -11.05
C MET A 330 8.22 -6.55 -9.76
N ASN A 331 8.84 -7.50 -9.07
CA ASN A 331 9.71 -7.27 -7.93
C ASN A 331 11.03 -8.00 -8.18
N LEU A 332 12.13 -7.28 -8.06
CA LEU A 332 13.49 -7.73 -8.30
C LEU A 332 14.29 -7.52 -7.02
N GLU A 333 15.07 -8.52 -6.65
CA GLU A 333 15.96 -8.47 -5.49
C GLU A 333 17.35 -8.97 -5.89
N ASN A 334 18.39 -8.35 -5.33
CA ASN A 334 19.75 -8.85 -5.43
C ASN A 334 20.33 -8.90 -4.03
N TRP A 335 20.66 -10.10 -3.58
CA TRP A 335 21.19 -10.35 -2.26
C TRP A 335 22.69 -10.66 -2.33
N GLN A 336 23.50 -10.01 -1.50
CA GLN A 336 24.94 -10.26 -1.44
C GLN A 336 25.26 -11.72 -1.11
N VAL A 337 24.44 -12.36 -0.25
CA VAL A 337 24.61 -13.79 0.12
C VAL A 337 24.45 -14.74 -1.08
N ASN A 338 23.71 -14.30 -2.09
CA ASN A 338 23.46 -15.01 -3.33
C ASN A 338 24.31 -14.47 -4.49
N GLY A 339 25.45 -13.83 -4.19
CA GLY A 339 26.37 -13.34 -5.20
C GLY A 339 25.87 -12.15 -6.02
N TRP A 340 24.84 -11.45 -5.54
CA TRP A 340 24.11 -10.42 -6.28
C TRP A 340 23.38 -10.91 -7.54
N ASP A 341 23.18 -12.21 -7.66
CA ASP A 341 22.34 -12.77 -8.71
C ASP A 341 20.91 -12.24 -8.61
N LEU A 342 20.26 -12.10 -9.76
CA LEU A 342 18.88 -11.62 -9.84
C LEU A 342 17.91 -12.65 -9.25
N ASP A 343 17.08 -12.21 -8.31
CA ASP A 343 15.84 -12.86 -7.89
C ASP A 343 14.67 -12.04 -8.44
N ALA A 344 13.89 -12.64 -9.35
CA ALA A 344 12.82 -11.99 -10.06
C ALA A 344 11.48 -12.66 -9.78
N THR A 345 10.50 -11.85 -9.42
CA THR A 345 9.10 -12.26 -9.31
C THR A 345 8.23 -11.37 -10.17
N TYR A 346 7.48 -11.99 -11.07
CA TYR A 346 6.51 -11.34 -11.94
C TYR A 346 5.11 -11.80 -11.59
N MET A 347 4.15 -10.88 -11.61
CA MET A 347 2.77 -11.14 -11.26
C MET A 347 1.85 -10.39 -12.21
N ALA A 348 0.85 -11.06 -12.75
CA ALA A 348 -0.15 -10.46 -13.63
C ALA A 348 -1.53 -10.99 -13.26
N GLY A 349 -2.54 -10.13 -13.29
CA GLY A 349 -3.85 -10.54 -12.84
C GLY A 349 -4.91 -9.45 -12.96
N TYR A 350 -5.98 -9.65 -12.20
CA TYR A 350 -7.08 -8.70 -12.07
C TYR A 350 -7.33 -8.42 -10.60
N GLU A 351 -7.45 -7.15 -10.24
CA GLU A 351 -7.80 -6.72 -8.88
C GLU A 351 -9.19 -6.06 -8.84
N TRP A 352 -9.92 -6.33 -7.76
CA TRP A 352 -11.20 -5.70 -7.42
C TRP A 352 -11.06 -4.90 -6.14
N SER A 353 -11.48 -3.63 -6.18
CA SER A 353 -11.58 -2.74 -5.04
C SER A 353 -12.98 -2.14 -4.94
N LYS A 354 -13.23 -1.38 -3.88
CA LYS A 354 -14.40 -0.49 -3.84
C LYS A 354 -14.22 0.67 -4.81
N LEU A 355 -15.33 1.32 -5.19
CA LEU A 355 -15.32 2.54 -6.01
C LEU A 355 -14.55 3.71 -5.37
N GLN A 356 -14.37 3.72 -4.05
CA GLN A 356 -13.49 4.71 -3.41
C GLN A 356 -12.01 4.56 -3.80
N GLY A 357 -11.59 3.40 -4.33
CA GLY A 357 -10.18 3.11 -4.66
C GLY A 357 -9.26 2.95 -3.46
N ILE A 358 -9.81 3.15 -2.26
CA ILE A 358 -9.12 3.10 -0.98
C ILE A 358 -9.41 1.78 -0.28
N GLY A 359 -8.41 1.26 0.43
CA GLY A 359 -8.53 0.08 1.26
C GLY A 359 -8.04 -1.20 0.58
N ARG A 360 -8.45 -2.33 1.16
CA ARG A 360 -8.05 -3.66 0.70
C ARG A 360 -8.74 -4.06 -0.60
N LYS A 361 -8.03 -4.83 -1.41
CA LYS A 361 -8.40 -5.33 -2.72
C LYS A 361 -8.30 -6.85 -2.75
N LEU A 362 -9.21 -7.48 -3.48
CA LEU A 362 -9.10 -8.89 -3.86
C LEU A 362 -8.36 -8.98 -5.19
N ARG A 363 -7.41 -9.90 -5.32
CA ARG A 363 -6.66 -10.11 -6.57
C ARG A 363 -6.71 -11.57 -6.97
N LEU A 364 -6.92 -11.85 -8.25
CA LEU A 364 -6.67 -13.15 -8.88
C LEU A 364 -5.49 -13.00 -9.82
N TYR A 365 -4.53 -13.93 -9.79
CA TYR A 365 -3.27 -13.73 -10.49
C TYR A 365 -2.59 -15.03 -10.94
N ALA A 366 -1.76 -14.84 -11.96
CA ALA A 366 -0.65 -15.72 -12.31
C ALA A 366 0.67 -15.08 -11.84
N LYS A 367 1.57 -15.90 -11.32
CA LYS A 367 2.89 -15.50 -10.82
C LYS A 367 3.97 -16.38 -11.42
N TYR A 368 5.08 -15.79 -11.81
CA TYR A 368 6.29 -16.51 -12.21
C TYR A 368 7.44 -16.05 -11.34
N ARG A 369 8.18 -17.00 -10.77
CA ARG A 369 9.35 -16.73 -9.93
C ARG A 369 10.56 -17.45 -10.49
N ASP A 370 11.66 -16.71 -10.60
CA ASP A 370 13.01 -17.20 -10.90
C ASP A 370 13.98 -16.50 -9.94
N GLY A 371 14.36 -17.20 -8.87
CA GLY A 371 14.99 -16.58 -7.72
C GLY A 371 15.53 -17.60 -6.74
N TYR A 372 15.35 -17.35 -5.44
CA TYR A 372 15.87 -18.21 -4.38
C TYR A 372 14.79 -18.74 -3.44
N GLY A 373 15.06 -19.89 -2.83
CA GLY A 373 14.11 -20.61 -1.99
C GLY A 373 13.72 -19.92 -0.67
N GLU A 374 12.85 -20.60 0.06
CA GLU A 374 12.38 -20.18 1.37
C GLU A 374 13.17 -20.83 2.51
N GLY A 375 13.22 -20.14 3.67
CA GLY A 375 13.94 -20.58 4.86
C GLY A 375 15.36 -21.08 4.59
N GLN A 376 15.62 -22.34 4.97
CA GLN A 376 16.94 -22.94 4.85
C GLN A 376 17.42 -23.05 3.40
N PHE A 377 16.49 -23.02 2.45
CA PHE A 377 16.78 -23.11 1.02
C PHE A 377 17.00 -21.73 0.37
N PHE A 378 17.12 -20.65 1.15
CA PHE A 378 17.32 -19.29 0.65
C PHE A 378 18.62 -19.07 -0.17
N LYS A 379 19.56 -20.02 -0.10
CA LYS A 379 20.79 -20.01 -0.90
C LYS A 379 20.71 -20.91 -2.14
N LEU A 380 19.57 -21.57 -2.36
CA LEU A 380 19.32 -22.44 -3.51
C LEU A 380 18.40 -21.75 -4.51
N LYS A 381 18.69 -21.89 -5.80
CA LYS A 381 17.84 -21.36 -6.87
C LYS A 381 16.49 -22.07 -6.89
N THR A 382 15.42 -21.28 -6.92
CA THR A 382 14.04 -21.76 -7.11
C THR A 382 13.42 -21.18 -8.37
N THR A 383 12.63 -21.99 -9.05
CA THR A 383 11.81 -21.55 -10.19
C THR A 383 10.44 -22.18 -10.10
N PHE A 384 9.37 -21.40 -10.25
CA PHE A 384 8.02 -21.94 -10.34
C PHE A 384 7.04 -20.97 -11.00
N PHE A 385 5.94 -21.54 -11.50
CA PHE A 385 4.75 -20.80 -11.88
C PHE A 385 3.66 -21.01 -10.84
N ALA A 386 2.88 -19.99 -10.50
CA ALA A 386 1.81 -20.11 -9.53
C ALA A 386 0.51 -19.44 -10.00
N LEU A 387 -0.62 -20.02 -9.61
CA LEU A 387 -1.94 -19.42 -9.74
C LEU A 387 -2.50 -19.22 -8.35
N GLY A 388 -2.98 -18.03 -8.04
CA GLY A 388 -3.41 -17.72 -6.70
C GLY A 388 -4.39 -16.57 -6.60
N PHE A 389 -4.80 -16.32 -5.37
CA PHE A 389 -5.56 -15.16 -4.99
C PHE A 389 -4.94 -14.48 -3.78
N SER A 390 -5.12 -13.18 -3.64
CA SER A 390 -4.66 -12.42 -2.49
C SER A 390 -5.70 -11.40 -2.03
N TRP A 391 -5.66 -11.09 -0.73
CA TRP A 391 -6.41 -10.02 -0.10
C TRP A 391 -5.44 -9.12 0.68
N GLY A 392 -5.46 -7.82 0.37
CA GLY A 392 -4.53 -6.85 0.97
C GLY A 392 -4.69 -5.49 0.31
N PHE A 393 -4.00 -4.47 0.81
CA PHE A 393 -4.02 -3.13 0.18
C PHE A 393 -3.41 -3.15 -1.23
#